data_AF-A0AAU2ZX11-F1
#
_entry.id   AF-A0AAU2ZX11-F1
#
_cell.length_a   1.000
_cell.length_b   1.000
_cell.length_c   1.000
_cell.angle_alpha   90.00
_cell.angle_beta   90.00
_cell.angle_gamma   90.00
#
_symmetry.space_group_name_H-M   'P 1'
#
loop_
_entity.id
_entity.type
_entity.pdbx_description
1 polymer ?
#
loop_
_entity_poly.entity_id
_entity_poly.type
_entity_poly.pdbx_seq_one_letter_code
_entity_poly.pdbx_strand_id
1 'polypeptide(L)'
;MTALFEHELRDLLAEQLDVLEPGLTLVQCEFALSDPPLRTRGWIDILARDRHGLWVIIELKRAASTSREALHEVAKYAELLQRDKQLAPDRIRALIVSTDWRELLVPVSNMARDWSHDLRGYELQVYDDRTLSAERVALLPPSPEQYVTPVHAIYLYASPQDRDRGWKHIRQIASEIGAPNLLAADFERVSAKDSVSAHYGLYLGIGTVEWGSALSDSPDVDGYGSEHPAEYEALSGINARVRCVEVDSAYPGVLGTLLGNPNWEITGYRGTGAFAPDNGAYEERDWLQMLVGHDRGDGHFKYIGSANPRITSRWRSFVDQAMTSLGGNPEWELLVRAWLERVAEQPGDIDVVLWIYNPCDLIQTVIYGWPDELAQWEPRIKAVARFPDGSRSVAQGMLCANSTGGAPGFHHYVHEVYRDPVSWMTTRYGGTTWISDLDLVRRLGLRYMMLDLASDHPGPPAPEDERGLWLVEDGQAARYSSNDPEFFMTWQLNTYGGKLVTLREFLTTYRYEVNTLRIEYLNGVDVRL
;
A
#
# COMPACT_ATOMS: atom_id res chain seq x y z
N MET A 1 -35.61 43.64 -6.51
CA MET A 1 -35.42 42.79 -5.33
C MET A 1 -34.12 43.19 -4.69
N THR A 2 -34.17 43.79 -3.49
CA THR A 2 -32.96 44.15 -2.74
C THR A 2 -32.39 42.88 -2.15
N ALA A 3 -31.24 42.47 -2.66
CA ALA A 3 -30.63 41.20 -2.35
C ALA A 3 -29.94 41.32 -0.97
N LEU A 4 -30.50 40.71 0.10
CA LEU A 4 -30.04 40.80 1.50
C LEU A 4 -28.53 40.65 1.68
N PHE A 5 -27.83 41.67 2.15
CA PHE A 5 -26.38 41.58 2.39
C PHE A 5 -26.01 40.48 3.39
N GLU A 6 -24.75 40.03 3.38
CA GLU A 6 -24.29 38.89 4.21
C GLU A 6 -24.59 39.09 5.71
N HIS A 7 -24.39 40.30 6.24
CA HIS A 7 -24.74 40.63 7.63
C HIS A 7 -26.25 40.54 7.92
N GLU A 8 -27.11 40.97 6.99
CA GLU A 8 -28.57 40.88 7.16
C GLU A 8 -29.04 39.42 7.12
N LEU A 9 -28.38 38.59 6.30
CA LEU A 9 -28.64 37.17 6.21
C LEU A 9 -28.15 36.42 7.46
N ARG A 10 -27.01 36.81 8.02
CA ARG A 10 -26.47 36.31 9.29
C ARG A 10 -27.46 36.58 10.43
N ASP A 11 -27.91 37.82 10.56
CA ASP A 11 -28.82 38.21 11.63
C ASP A 11 -30.17 37.48 11.48
N LEU A 12 -30.66 37.31 10.25
CA LEU A 12 -31.86 36.52 9.97
C LEU A 12 -31.69 35.03 10.30
N LEU A 13 -30.54 34.44 9.97
CA LEU A 13 -30.22 33.05 10.29
C LEU A 13 -30.09 32.83 11.79
N ALA A 14 -29.52 33.78 12.52
CA ALA A 14 -29.40 33.72 13.97
C ALA A 14 -30.77 33.69 14.69
N GLU A 15 -31.80 34.30 14.11
CA GLU A 15 -33.19 34.25 14.60
C GLU A 15 -33.89 32.92 14.27
N GLN A 16 -33.41 32.17 13.27
CA GLN A 16 -34.06 30.98 12.74
C GLN A 16 -33.12 29.75 12.74
N LEU A 17 -32.22 29.61 13.73
CA LEU A 17 -31.19 28.55 13.75
C LEU A 17 -31.74 27.11 13.65
N ASP A 18 -32.98 26.89 14.10
CA ASP A 18 -33.65 25.59 13.99
C ASP A 18 -33.82 25.10 12.54
N VAL A 19 -33.70 25.98 11.53
CA VAL A 19 -33.71 25.57 10.11
C VAL A 19 -32.48 24.75 9.73
N LEU A 20 -31.36 24.88 10.46
CA LEU A 20 -30.14 24.10 10.24
C LEU A 20 -30.21 22.76 10.98
N GLU A 21 -30.34 22.81 12.31
CA GLU A 21 -30.46 21.64 13.18
C GLU A 21 -31.39 21.97 14.35
N PRO A 22 -32.30 21.06 14.74
CA PRO A 22 -33.22 21.30 15.85
C PRO A 22 -32.47 21.41 17.19
N GLY A 23 -32.77 22.46 17.96
CA GLY A 23 -32.20 22.66 19.29
C GLY A 23 -30.86 23.40 19.29
N LEU A 24 -30.52 24.09 18.19
CA LEU A 24 -29.45 25.08 18.19
C LEU A 24 -29.91 26.34 18.94
N THR A 25 -29.08 26.80 19.87
CA THR A 25 -29.34 28.01 20.66
C THR A 25 -28.25 29.03 20.40
N LEU A 26 -28.65 30.25 20.02
CA LEU A 26 -27.73 31.35 19.75
C LEU A 26 -26.95 31.70 21.01
N VAL A 27 -25.61 31.76 20.90
CA VAL A 27 -24.77 32.38 21.92
C VAL A 27 -24.57 33.84 21.57
N GLN A 28 -24.02 34.11 20.37
CA GLN A 28 -23.69 35.46 19.93
C GLN A 28 -23.38 35.49 18.42
N CYS A 29 -23.78 36.57 17.75
CA CYS A 29 -23.29 36.90 16.40
C CYS A 29 -22.02 37.74 16.47
N GLU A 30 -21.14 37.63 15.47
CA GLU A 30 -19.86 38.34 15.41
C GLU A 30 -19.02 38.11 16.68
N PHE A 31 -18.91 36.86 17.11
CA PHE A 31 -18.22 36.50 18.34
C PHE A 31 -16.71 36.72 18.17
N ALA A 32 -16.19 37.74 18.86
CA ALA A 32 -14.79 38.13 18.76
C ALA A 32 -13.86 37.13 19.44
N LEU A 33 -12.86 36.68 18.70
CA LEU A 33 -11.75 35.85 19.16
C LEU A 33 -10.43 36.58 18.95
N SER A 34 -9.50 36.39 19.87
CA SER A 34 -8.15 36.93 19.73
C SER A 34 -7.13 36.04 20.42
N ASP A 35 -5.99 35.83 19.78
CA ASP A 35 -4.78 35.29 20.41
C ASP A 35 -3.66 36.35 20.27
N PRO A 36 -3.47 37.18 21.31
CA PRO A 36 -2.44 38.22 21.28
C PRO A 36 -1.02 37.69 21.05
N PRO A 37 -0.57 36.57 21.68
CA PRO A 37 0.71 35.94 21.35
C PRO A 37 0.93 35.64 19.87
N LEU A 38 -0.09 35.12 19.17
CA LEU A 38 -0.03 34.81 17.73
C LEU A 38 -0.41 35.99 16.83
N ARG A 39 -0.79 37.14 17.39
CA ARG A 39 -1.25 38.34 16.67
C ARG A 39 -2.37 38.07 15.67
N THR A 40 -3.23 37.10 15.99
CA THR A 40 -4.38 36.74 15.16
C THR A 40 -5.69 37.09 15.88
N ARG A 41 -6.71 37.43 15.09
CA ARG A 41 -8.05 37.77 15.55
C ARG A 41 -9.08 37.29 14.53
N GLY A 42 -10.32 37.12 14.99
CA GLY A 42 -11.40 36.59 14.19
C GLY A 42 -12.77 36.94 14.75
N TRP A 43 -13.79 36.86 13.92
CA TRP A 43 -15.18 37.08 14.32
C TRP A 43 -16.02 35.95 13.75
N ILE A 44 -16.47 35.04 14.62
CA ILE A 44 -17.37 33.98 14.18
C ILE A 44 -18.70 34.64 13.81
N ASP A 45 -19.20 34.41 12.59
CA ASP A 45 -20.47 34.96 12.13
C ASP A 45 -21.58 34.65 13.13
N ILE A 46 -21.79 33.37 13.45
CA ILE A 46 -22.71 32.93 14.51
C ILE A 46 -22.06 31.85 15.36
N LEU A 47 -21.97 32.08 16.67
CA LEU A 47 -21.63 31.07 17.66
C LEU A 47 -22.90 30.57 18.34
N ALA A 48 -23.08 29.26 18.40
CA ALA A 48 -24.25 28.61 18.98
C ALA A 48 -23.87 27.45 19.92
N ARG A 49 -24.88 26.92 20.64
CA ARG A 49 -24.82 25.65 21.36
C ARG A 49 -25.83 24.67 20.78
N ASP A 50 -25.41 23.43 20.56
CA ASP A 50 -26.34 22.36 20.18
C ASP A 50 -27.05 21.74 21.40
N ARG A 51 -27.98 20.84 21.13
CA ARG A 51 -28.74 20.09 22.15
C ARG A 51 -27.88 19.21 23.08
N HIS A 52 -26.63 18.95 22.72
CA HIS A 52 -25.68 18.18 23.52
C HIS A 52 -24.70 19.09 24.28
N GLY A 53 -24.85 20.41 24.17
CA GLY A 53 -23.98 21.39 24.80
C GLY A 53 -22.60 21.47 24.14
N LEU A 54 -22.47 21.15 22.84
CA LEU A 54 -21.26 21.41 22.06
C LEU A 54 -21.30 22.84 21.51
N TRP A 55 -20.13 23.45 21.36
CA TRP A 55 -19.99 24.75 20.71
C TRP A 55 -20.04 24.58 19.21
N VAL A 56 -20.89 25.36 18.55
CA VAL A 56 -21.11 25.27 17.11
C VAL A 56 -20.69 26.59 16.47
N ILE A 57 -19.61 26.53 15.70
CA ILE A 57 -19.18 27.60 14.80
C ILE A 57 -20.07 27.53 13.57
N ILE A 58 -20.75 28.61 13.21
CA ILE A 58 -21.55 28.68 11.99
C ILE A 58 -20.96 29.80 11.13
N GLU A 59 -20.34 29.41 10.02
CA GLU A 59 -19.76 30.32 9.02
C GLU A 59 -20.73 30.46 7.85
N LEU A 60 -21.14 31.68 7.54
CA LEU A 60 -22.11 31.99 6.49
C LEU A 60 -21.39 32.58 5.26
N LYS A 61 -21.64 32.02 4.08
CA LYS A 61 -21.15 32.58 2.81
C LYS A 61 -22.27 32.80 1.82
N ARG A 62 -22.44 34.04 1.39
CA ARG A 62 -23.45 34.38 0.38
C ARG A 62 -22.91 34.37 -1.05
N ALA A 63 -21.67 34.79 -1.25
CA ALA A 63 -21.09 34.98 -2.58
C ALA A 63 -20.12 33.84 -2.96
N ALA A 64 -20.18 33.41 -4.22
CA ALA A 64 -19.24 32.44 -4.78
C ALA A 64 -17.76 32.91 -4.73
N SER A 65 -17.52 34.22 -4.65
CA SER A 65 -16.17 34.78 -4.55
C SER A 65 -15.55 34.64 -3.15
N THR A 66 -16.36 34.58 -2.09
CA THR A 66 -15.90 34.50 -0.69
C THR A 66 -16.04 33.09 -0.10
N SER A 67 -16.73 32.19 -0.80
CA SER A 67 -16.93 30.80 -0.37
C SER A 67 -15.61 30.06 -0.13
N ARG A 68 -14.57 30.34 -0.93
CA ARG A 68 -13.24 29.72 -0.80
C ARG A 68 -12.53 30.01 0.52
N GLU A 69 -12.89 31.08 1.22
CA GLU A 69 -12.28 31.46 2.50
C GLU A 69 -12.91 30.72 3.70
N ALA A 70 -14.11 30.15 3.54
CA ALA A 70 -14.88 29.55 4.64
C ALA A 70 -14.10 28.48 5.41
N LEU A 71 -13.32 27.65 4.71
CA LEU A 71 -12.50 26.62 5.35
C LEU A 71 -11.38 27.20 6.19
N HIS A 72 -10.71 28.25 5.71
CA HIS A 72 -9.67 28.93 6.48
C HIS A 72 -10.27 29.60 7.72
N GLU A 73 -11.45 30.19 7.60
CA GLU A 73 -12.15 30.86 8.69
C GLU A 73 -12.59 29.86 9.77
N VAL A 74 -13.31 28.79 9.38
CA VAL A 74 -13.71 27.73 10.32
C VAL A 74 -12.52 27.09 11.01
N ALA A 75 -11.43 26.84 10.27
CA ALA A 75 -10.20 26.29 10.84
C ALA A 75 -9.57 27.22 11.87
N LYS A 76 -9.44 28.50 11.51
CA LYS A 76 -8.93 29.54 12.40
C LYS A 76 -9.79 29.65 13.67
N TYR A 77 -11.11 29.61 13.53
CA TYR A 77 -12.03 29.75 14.66
C TYR A 77 -12.02 28.55 15.59
N ALA A 78 -11.93 27.34 15.05
CA ALA A 78 -11.79 26.12 15.86
C ALA A 78 -10.51 26.15 16.71
N GLU A 79 -9.38 26.56 16.14
CA GLU A 79 -8.13 26.73 16.90
C GLU A 79 -8.23 27.88 17.91
N LEU A 80 -8.74 29.04 17.50
CA LEU A 80 -8.88 30.19 18.40
C LEU A 80 -9.79 29.92 19.59
N LEU A 81 -10.87 29.15 19.44
CA LEU A 81 -11.72 28.74 20.55
C LEU A 81 -10.97 27.86 21.57
N GLN A 82 -10.07 27.00 21.10
CA GLN A 82 -9.23 26.20 21.99
C GLN A 82 -8.20 27.08 22.72
N ARG A 83 -7.57 28.03 22.04
CA ARG A 83 -6.50 28.85 22.62
C ARG A 83 -7.01 29.98 23.50
N ASP A 84 -7.97 30.76 23.02
CA ASP A 84 -8.53 31.93 23.71
C ASP A 84 -9.55 31.52 24.78
N LYS A 85 -10.39 30.51 24.49
CA LYS A 85 -11.46 30.07 25.40
C LYS A 85 -11.19 28.74 26.12
N GLN A 86 -10.02 28.13 25.92
CA GLN A 86 -9.61 26.88 26.57
C GLN A 86 -10.62 25.74 26.39
N LEU A 87 -11.31 25.73 25.25
CA LEU A 87 -12.26 24.68 24.93
C LEU A 87 -11.53 23.41 24.49
N ALA A 88 -12.00 22.27 24.96
CA ALA A 88 -11.48 20.99 24.49
C ALA A 88 -11.90 20.75 23.03
N PRO A 89 -11.04 20.14 22.19
CA PRO A 89 -11.33 19.92 20.77
C PRO A 89 -12.64 19.16 20.52
N ASP A 90 -12.92 18.15 21.36
CA ASP A 90 -14.12 17.30 21.31
C ASP A 90 -15.42 18.04 21.69
N ARG A 91 -15.32 19.32 22.10
CA ARG A 91 -16.45 20.20 22.41
C ARG A 91 -16.81 21.19 21.31
N ILE A 92 -16.12 21.13 20.18
CA ILE A 92 -16.28 22.07 19.06
C ILE A 92 -16.83 21.31 17.84
N ARG A 93 -17.78 21.93 17.15
CA ARG A 93 -18.33 21.51 15.85
C ARG A 93 -18.41 22.73 14.94
N ALA A 94 -18.42 22.50 13.63
CA ALA A 94 -18.49 23.55 12.63
C ALA A 94 -19.54 23.28 11.56
N LEU A 95 -20.31 24.31 11.23
CA LEU A 95 -21.26 24.34 10.13
C LEU A 95 -20.80 25.40 9.13
N ILE A 96 -20.69 25.02 7.86
CA ILE A 96 -20.60 25.97 6.75
C ILE A 96 -21.99 26.08 6.15
N VAL A 97 -22.52 27.30 6.09
CA VAL A 97 -23.84 27.60 5.54
C VAL A 97 -23.66 28.50 4.33
N SER A 98 -24.22 28.12 3.19
CA SER A 98 -24.09 28.93 1.98
C SER A 98 -25.29 28.83 1.07
N THR A 99 -25.56 29.89 0.31
CA THR A 99 -26.56 29.88 -0.77
C THR A 99 -26.03 29.28 -2.08
N ASP A 100 -24.73 28.96 -2.15
CA ASP A 100 -24.09 28.37 -3.35
C ASP A 100 -22.93 27.44 -2.98
N TRP A 101 -23.05 26.15 -3.33
CA TRP A 101 -22.09 25.11 -2.95
C TRP A 101 -21.09 24.71 -4.04
N ARG A 102 -21.16 25.29 -5.23
CA ARG A 102 -20.35 24.85 -6.39
C ARG A 102 -18.84 24.80 -6.12
N GLU A 103 -18.31 25.79 -5.41
CA GLU A 103 -16.88 25.89 -5.07
C GLU A 103 -16.56 25.35 -3.65
N LEU A 104 -17.58 24.99 -2.87
CA LEU A 104 -17.43 24.48 -1.50
C LEU A 104 -17.44 22.96 -1.44
N LEU A 105 -18.23 22.31 -2.30
CA LEU A 105 -18.50 20.88 -2.18
C LEU A 105 -17.23 20.04 -2.14
N VAL A 106 -16.32 20.21 -3.11
CA VAL A 106 -15.06 19.44 -3.18
C VAL A 106 -14.14 19.71 -1.97
N PRO A 107 -13.74 20.97 -1.67
CA PRO A 107 -12.78 21.21 -0.59
C PRO A 107 -13.36 20.95 0.80
N VAL A 108 -14.66 21.22 1.03
CA VAL A 108 -15.33 20.88 2.31
C VAL A 108 -15.44 19.37 2.47
N SER A 109 -15.79 18.63 1.41
CA SER A 109 -15.83 17.16 1.46
C SER A 109 -14.45 16.56 1.76
N ASN A 110 -13.39 17.12 1.18
CA ASN A 110 -12.02 16.69 1.48
C ASN A 110 -11.66 16.97 2.94
N MET A 111 -11.88 18.19 3.41
CA MET A 111 -11.54 18.59 4.79
C MET A 111 -12.31 17.76 5.82
N ALA A 112 -13.61 17.56 5.62
CA ALA A 112 -14.47 16.86 6.57
C ALA A 112 -14.08 15.38 6.81
N ARG A 113 -13.30 14.76 5.91
CA ARG A 113 -12.83 13.37 6.08
C ARG A 113 -11.78 13.24 7.17
N ASP A 114 -10.92 14.24 7.28
CA ASP A 114 -9.77 14.24 8.19
C ASP A 114 -9.90 15.31 9.30
N TRP A 115 -11.01 16.05 9.32
CA TRP A 115 -11.27 17.08 10.33
C TRP A 115 -11.43 16.43 11.72
N SER A 116 -10.67 16.93 12.70
CA SER A 116 -10.73 16.43 14.08
C SER A 116 -12.05 16.76 14.80
N HIS A 117 -12.86 17.64 14.23
CA HIS A 117 -14.17 18.04 14.74
C HIS A 117 -15.29 17.57 13.80
N ASP A 118 -16.55 17.68 14.21
CA ASP A 118 -17.67 17.47 13.27
C ASP A 118 -17.81 18.71 12.36
N LEU A 119 -17.63 18.53 11.05
CA LEU A 119 -17.81 19.57 10.02
C LEU A 119 -18.97 19.19 9.09
N ARG A 120 -19.94 20.10 8.93
CA ARG A 120 -21.13 19.87 8.08
C ARG A 120 -21.43 21.06 7.18
N GLY A 121 -22.16 20.77 6.10
CA GLY A 121 -22.62 21.75 5.13
C GLY A 121 -24.13 21.90 5.08
N TYR A 122 -24.61 23.14 4.94
CA TYR A 122 -26.01 23.47 4.67
C TYR A 122 -26.14 24.41 3.48
N GLU A 123 -27.01 24.06 2.53
CA GLU A 123 -27.42 24.94 1.45
C GLU A 123 -28.65 25.74 1.88
N LEU A 124 -28.52 27.06 1.91
CA LEU A 124 -29.52 27.99 2.42
C LEU A 124 -30.35 28.58 1.27
N GLN A 125 -31.67 28.51 1.40
CA GLN A 125 -32.61 29.20 0.53
C GLN A 125 -33.28 30.33 1.31
N VAL A 126 -33.41 31.48 0.65
CA VAL A 126 -33.93 32.72 1.24
C VAL A 126 -35.18 33.13 0.46
N TYR A 127 -36.33 33.18 1.13
CA TYR A 127 -37.60 33.54 0.52
C TYR A 127 -37.91 35.04 0.68
N ASP A 128 -38.81 35.57 -0.15
CA ASP A 128 -39.19 36.99 -0.17
C ASP A 128 -39.80 37.48 1.15
N ASP A 129 -40.43 36.58 1.92
CA ASP A 129 -41.02 36.86 3.23
C ASP A 129 -40.00 36.82 4.39
N ARG A 130 -38.71 36.68 4.07
CA ARG A 130 -37.60 36.49 5.01
C ARG A 130 -37.68 35.17 5.80
N THR A 131 -38.46 34.20 5.34
CA THR A 131 -38.34 32.82 5.81
C THR A 131 -37.05 32.20 5.24
N LEU A 132 -36.42 31.33 6.03
CA LEU A 132 -35.27 30.54 5.60
C LEU A 132 -35.65 29.06 5.50
N SER A 133 -35.06 28.35 4.54
CA SER A 133 -34.97 26.89 4.59
C SER A 133 -33.55 26.47 4.30
N ALA A 134 -33.07 25.43 4.97
CA ALA A 134 -31.77 24.86 4.71
C ALA A 134 -31.87 23.37 4.39
N GLU A 135 -31.06 22.91 3.45
CA GLU A 135 -30.89 21.50 3.16
C GLU A 135 -29.47 21.07 3.54
N ARG A 136 -29.35 19.90 4.19
CA ARG A 136 -28.03 19.37 4.54
C ARG A 136 -27.34 18.89 3.27
N VAL A 137 -26.14 19.42 3.01
CA VAL A 137 -25.36 19.02 1.85
C VAL A 137 -24.74 17.65 2.06
N ALA A 138 -25.01 16.74 1.13
CA ALA A 138 -24.34 15.45 1.08
C ALA A 138 -22.89 15.64 0.59
N LEU A 139 -21.93 15.52 1.50
CA LEU A 139 -20.51 15.61 1.17
C LEU A 139 -20.08 14.40 0.32
N LEU A 140 -19.12 14.63 -0.56
CA LEU A 140 -18.61 13.63 -1.49
C LEU A 140 -17.87 12.52 -0.73
N PRO A 141 -18.16 11.23 -1.01
CA PRO A 141 -17.37 10.12 -0.49
C PRO A 141 -15.91 10.24 -0.96
N PRO A 142 -14.95 9.55 -0.30
CA PRO A 142 -13.60 9.42 -0.81
C PRO A 142 -13.60 9.04 -2.29
N SER A 143 -12.73 9.67 -3.08
CA SER A 143 -12.53 9.25 -4.46
C SER A 143 -11.97 7.82 -4.42
N PRO A 144 -12.53 6.87 -5.19
CA PRO A 144 -11.94 5.55 -5.29
C PRO A 144 -10.50 5.70 -5.80
N GLU A 145 -9.60 4.93 -5.20
CA GLU A 145 -8.22 4.86 -5.67
C GLU A 145 -8.20 4.17 -7.03
N GLN A 146 -7.58 4.82 -8.01
CA GLN A 146 -7.28 4.23 -9.30
C GLN A 146 -5.86 3.70 -9.25
N TYR A 147 -5.69 2.38 -9.36
CA TYR A 147 -4.40 1.71 -9.40
C TYR A 147 -4.43 0.51 -10.34
N VAL A 148 -3.27 0.02 -10.74
CA VAL A 148 -3.14 -1.22 -11.54
C VAL A 148 -3.23 -2.40 -10.60
N THR A 149 -4.23 -3.24 -10.80
CA THR A 149 -4.48 -4.41 -9.96
C THR A 149 -3.51 -5.55 -10.27
N PRO A 150 -3.39 -6.57 -9.40
CA PRO A 150 -2.56 -7.75 -9.69
C PRO A 150 -2.95 -8.60 -10.91
N VAL A 151 -4.06 -8.27 -11.58
CA VAL A 151 -4.57 -9.00 -12.74
C VAL A 151 -3.85 -8.55 -14.01
N HIS A 152 -2.85 -9.34 -14.44
CA HIS A 152 -2.01 -9.04 -15.60
C HIS A 152 -2.02 -10.15 -16.67
N ALA A 153 -1.57 -9.82 -17.88
CA ALA A 153 -1.27 -10.79 -18.93
C ALA A 153 -0.15 -10.30 -19.85
N ILE A 154 0.47 -11.23 -20.57
CA ILE A 154 1.45 -10.93 -21.62
C ILE A 154 0.88 -11.38 -22.97
N TYR A 155 0.95 -10.50 -23.97
CA TYR A 155 0.58 -10.81 -25.35
C TYR A 155 1.80 -10.75 -26.25
N LEU A 156 2.08 -11.82 -26.98
CA LEU A 156 3.23 -11.92 -27.88
C LEU A 156 2.81 -11.81 -29.35
N TYR A 157 3.62 -11.11 -30.14
CA TYR A 157 3.37 -10.75 -31.52
C TYR A 157 4.61 -10.98 -32.39
N ALA A 158 4.37 -11.30 -33.66
CA ALA A 158 5.42 -11.51 -34.66
C ALA A 158 6.05 -10.21 -35.17
N SER A 159 5.29 -9.10 -35.16
CA SER A 159 5.74 -7.80 -35.66
C SER A 159 5.28 -6.65 -34.74
N PRO A 160 5.98 -5.49 -34.75
CA PRO A 160 5.56 -4.34 -33.95
C PRO A 160 4.23 -3.76 -34.46
N GLN A 161 3.93 -3.89 -35.76
CA GLN A 161 2.63 -3.47 -36.32
C GLN A 161 1.49 -4.35 -35.82
N ASP A 162 1.73 -5.65 -35.61
CA ASP A 162 0.74 -6.53 -34.98
C ASP A 162 0.50 -6.16 -33.53
N ARG A 163 1.56 -5.86 -32.76
CA ARG A 163 1.43 -5.35 -31.38
C ARG A 163 0.60 -4.07 -31.33
N ASP A 164 0.83 -3.13 -32.23
CA ASP A 164 0.07 -1.88 -32.31
C ASP A 164 -1.41 -2.09 -32.64
N ARG A 165 -1.71 -3.03 -33.55
CA ARG A 165 -3.09 -3.44 -33.84
C ARG A 165 -3.73 -4.13 -32.63
N GLY A 166 -2.98 -5.01 -31.97
CA GLY A 166 -3.38 -5.69 -30.75
C GLY A 166 -3.76 -4.70 -29.65
N TRP A 167 -2.90 -3.71 -29.37
CA TRP A 167 -3.20 -2.65 -28.40
C TRP A 167 -4.47 -1.86 -28.73
N LYS A 168 -4.65 -1.44 -29.99
CA LYS A 168 -5.88 -0.74 -30.42
C LYS A 168 -7.12 -1.59 -30.19
N HIS A 169 -7.04 -2.89 -30.46
CA HIS A 169 -8.15 -3.81 -30.27
C HIS A 169 -8.45 -4.06 -28.79
N ILE A 170 -7.41 -4.28 -27.96
CA ILE A 170 -7.53 -4.41 -26.50
C ILE A 170 -8.24 -3.20 -25.92
N ARG A 171 -7.81 -1.98 -26.27
CA ARG A 171 -8.44 -0.73 -25.81
C ARG A 171 -9.92 -0.65 -26.18
N GLN A 172 -10.28 -1.06 -27.39
CA GLN A 172 -11.66 -1.07 -27.84
C GLN A 172 -12.49 -2.05 -27.02
N ILE A 173 -12.03 -3.29 -26.86
CA ILE A 173 -12.71 -4.33 -26.08
C ILE A 173 -12.88 -3.87 -24.63
N ALA A 174 -11.81 -3.37 -24.02
CA ALA A 174 -11.81 -2.91 -22.64
C ALA A 174 -12.81 -1.76 -22.41
N SER A 175 -12.92 -0.83 -23.37
CA SER A 175 -13.96 0.20 -23.34
C SER A 175 -15.38 -0.38 -23.49
N GLU A 176 -15.58 -1.40 -24.32
CA GLU A 176 -16.90 -2.04 -24.52
C GLU A 176 -17.38 -2.79 -23.27
N ILE A 177 -16.45 -3.39 -22.51
CA ILE A 177 -16.75 -4.15 -21.30
C ILE A 177 -16.67 -3.30 -20.02
N GLY A 178 -16.45 -1.98 -20.11
CA GLY A 178 -16.43 -1.09 -18.95
C GLY A 178 -15.15 -1.11 -18.12
N ALA A 179 -14.02 -1.56 -18.69
CA ALA A 179 -12.70 -1.56 -18.06
C ALA A 179 -11.73 -0.58 -18.77
N PRO A 180 -11.99 0.74 -18.77
CA PRO A 180 -11.24 1.69 -19.59
C PRO A 180 -9.83 2.02 -19.07
N ASN A 181 -9.50 1.60 -17.84
CA ASN A 181 -8.24 1.91 -17.17
C ASN A 181 -7.25 0.76 -17.42
N LEU A 182 -6.37 0.92 -18.40
CA LEU A 182 -5.32 -0.05 -18.71
C LEU A 182 -3.95 0.61 -18.68
N LEU A 183 -2.96 -0.13 -18.20
CA LEU A 183 -1.55 0.22 -18.32
C LEU A 183 -0.79 -0.93 -18.96
N ALA A 184 0.12 -0.63 -19.88
CA ALA A 184 0.92 -1.65 -20.54
C ALA A 184 2.37 -1.21 -20.76
N ALA A 185 3.29 -2.18 -20.74
CA ALA A 185 4.67 -2.01 -21.17
C ALA A 185 4.90 -2.71 -22.51
N ASP A 186 5.48 -1.99 -23.45
CA ASP A 186 5.96 -2.53 -24.72
C ASP A 186 7.34 -3.14 -24.51
N PHE A 187 7.52 -4.37 -24.95
CA PHE A 187 8.84 -5.01 -24.91
C PHE A 187 9.17 -5.71 -26.22
N GLU A 188 10.45 -5.88 -26.50
CA GLU A 188 10.92 -6.56 -27.69
C GLU A 188 12.14 -7.41 -27.43
N ARG A 189 12.28 -8.47 -28.22
CA ARG A 189 13.37 -9.42 -28.10
C ARG A 189 14.59 -8.85 -28.81
N VAL A 190 15.69 -8.65 -28.09
CA VAL A 190 16.93 -8.06 -28.62
C VAL A 190 17.97 -9.11 -28.99
N SER A 191 17.89 -10.32 -28.44
CA SER A 191 18.83 -11.41 -28.70
C SER A 191 18.15 -12.77 -28.90
N ALA A 192 18.90 -13.76 -29.38
CA ALA A 192 18.45 -15.14 -29.63
C ALA A 192 17.21 -15.29 -30.52
N LYS A 193 16.90 -14.27 -31.35
CA LYS A 193 15.67 -14.14 -32.17
C LYS A 193 15.28 -15.39 -32.95
N ASP A 194 16.25 -16.13 -33.46
CA ASP A 194 16.03 -17.33 -34.29
C ASP A 194 15.34 -18.49 -33.53
N SER A 195 15.30 -18.43 -32.19
CA SER A 195 14.72 -19.49 -31.37
C SER A 195 13.21 -19.35 -31.10
N VAL A 196 12.56 -18.25 -31.52
CA VAL A 196 11.12 -18.01 -31.28
C VAL A 196 10.47 -17.26 -32.44
N SER A 197 9.17 -17.42 -32.63
CA SER A 197 8.39 -16.75 -33.68
C SER A 197 7.81 -15.39 -33.27
N ALA A 198 7.71 -15.11 -31.97
CA ALA A 198 7.17 -13.87 -31.43
C ALA A 198 8.27 -13.00 -30.80
N HIS A 199 8.60 -11.89 -31.45
CA HIS A 199 9.70 -11.00 -31.02
C HIS A 199 9.23 -9.73 -30.32
N TYR A 200 7.92 -9.49 -30.27
CA TYR A 200 7.34 -8.26 -29.73
C TYR A 200 6.28 -8.60 -28.71
N GLY A 201 6.31 -7.96 -27.55
CA GLY A 201 5.40 -8.24 -26.45
C GLY A 201 4.70 -7.00 -25.93
N LEU A 202 3.53 -7.22 -25.34
CA LEU A 202 2.77 -6.26 -24.58
C LEU A 202 2.46 -6.87 -23.21
N TYR A 203 3.06 -6.32 -22.15
CA TYR A 203 2.71 -6.66 -20.78
C TYR A 203 1.56 -5.77 -20.34
N LEU A 204 0.39 -6.33 -20.08
CA LEU A 204 -0.83 -5.61 -19.74
C LEU A 204 -1.16 -5.77 -18.25
N GLY A 205 -1.43 -4.67 -17.56
CA GLY A 205 -2.10 -4.64 -16.27
C GLY A 205 -3.48 -4.00 -16.35
N ILE A 206 -4.44 -4.58 -15.63
CA ILE A 206 -5.82 -4.08 -15.54
C ILE A 206 -5.95 -3.13 -14.36
N GLY A 207 -6.40 -1.90 -14.63
CA GLY A 207 -6.76 -0.93 -13.59
C GLY A 207 -8.03 -1.31 -12.85
N THR A 208 -8.28 -0.66 -11.72
CA THR A 208 -9.54 -0.86 -10.98
C THR A 208 -10.77 -0.63 -11.86
N VAL A 209 -11.72 -1.56 -11.77
CA VAL A 209 -12.97 -1.55 -12.54
C VAL A 209 -14.13 -1.21 -11.61
N GLU A 210 -14.79 -0.09 -11.87
CA GLU A 210 -16.01 0.29 -11.16
C GLU A 210 -17.21 -0.51 -11.70
N TRP A 211 -17.39 -1.74 -11.22
CA TRP A 211 -18.54 -2.58 -11.60
C TRP A 211 -19.68 -2.45 -10.60
N GLY A 212 -20.91 -2.25 -11.09
CA GLY A 212 -22.12 -2.29 -10.29
C GLY A 212 -22.50 -3.73 -9.95
N SER A 213 -22.11 -4.20 -8.76
CA SER A 213 -22.67 -5.30 -7.93
C SER A 213 -23.17 -6.63 -8.55
N ALA A 214 -23.02 -6.88 -9.83
CA ALA A 214 -23.42 -8.13 -10.47
C ALA A 214 -22.17 -8.97 -10.76
N LEU A 215 -21.63 -9.60 -9.72
CA LEU A 215 -20.86 -10.82 -9.93
C LEU A 215 -21.84 -11.85 -10.49
N SER A 216 -21.56 -12.38 -11.66
CA SER A 216 -22.03 -13.74 -11.95
C SER A 216 -21.34 -14.66 -10.96
N ASP A 217 -22.04 -15.68 -10.45
CA ASP A 217 -21.46 -16.78 -9.70
C ASP A 217 -20.41 -17.49 -10.60
N SER A 218 -19.23 -16.91 -10.74
CA SER A 218 -18.10 -17.51 -11.42
C SER A 218 -17.55 -18.63 -10.53
N PRO A 219 -17.25 -19.81 -11.08
CA PRO A 219 -16.79 -20.96 -10.30
C PRO A 219 -15.55 -20.62 -9.48
N ASP A 220 -15.36 -21.30 -8.34
CA ASP A 220 -14.21 -21.20 -7.43
C ASP A 220 -12.89 -20.81 -8.13
N VAL A 221 -12.60 -19.51 -8.22
CA VAL A 221 -11.34 -18.99 -8.79
C VAL A 221 -10.42 -18.70 -7.61
N ASP A 222 -9.34 -19.48 -7.47
CA ASP A 222 -8.34 -19.25 -6.42
C ASP A 222 -7.42 -18.05 -6.76
N GLY A 223 -6.82 -17.44 -5.74
CA GLY A 223 -5.83 -16.36 -5.90
C GLY A 223 -6.43 -15.03 -6.34
N TYR A 224 -5.73 -14.28 -7.21
CA TYR A 224 -6.13 -12.91 -7.61
C TYR A 224 -7.52 -12.81 -8.24
N GLY A 225 -8.06 -13.89 -8.83
CA GLY A 225 -9.42 -13.90 -9.37
C GLY A 225 -10.50 -13.83 -8.29
N SER A 226 -10.23 -14.34 -7.07
CA SER A 226 -11.12 -14.17 -5.92
C SER A 226 -11.03 -12.77 -5.31
N GLU A 227 -9.83 -12.17 -5.32
CA GLU A 227 -9.57 -10.86 -4.73
C GLU A 227 -10.00 -9.71 -5.65
N HIS A 228 -9.87 -9.90 -6.97
CA HIS A 228 -10.15 -8.91 -8.01
C HIS A 228 -11.07 -9.50 -9.12
N PRO A 229 -12.29 -9.90 -8.79
CA PRO A 229 -13.14 -10.66 -9.71
C PRO A 229 -13.59 -9.84 -10.93
N ALA A 230 -13.84 -8.53 -10.78
CA ALA A 230 -14.24 -7.67 -11.89
C ALA A 230 -13.10 -7.48 -12.89
N GLU A 231 -11.88 -7.26 -12.40
CA GLU A 231 -10.68 -7.11 -13.22
C GLU A 231 -10.32 -8.44 -13.90
N TYR A 232 -10.49 -9.56 -13.21
CA TYR A 232 -10.27 -10.90 -13.77
C TYR A 232 -11.28 -11.22 -14.88
N GLU A 233 -12.55 -10.87 -14.71
CA GLU A 233 -13.57 -11.01 -15.75
C GLU A 233 -13.26 -10.11 -16.96
N ALA A 234 -12.82 -8.87 -16.71
CA ALA A 234 -12.38 -7.96 -17.77
C ALA A 234 -11.20 -8.54 -18.57
N LEU A 235 -10.18 -9.06 -17.89
CA LEU A 235 -9.04 -9.71 -18.53
C LEU A 235 -9.47 -10.94 -19.34
N SER A 236 -10.36 -11.76 -18.79
CA SER A 236 -10.91 -12.94 -19.48
C SER A 236 -11.66 -12.54 -20.75
N GLY A 237 -12.45 -11.46 -20.70
CA GLY A 237 -13.15 -10.89 -21.85
C GLY A 237 -12.20 -10.36 -22.93
N ILE A 238 -11.07 -9.76 -22.54
CA ILE A 238 -10.01 -9.32 -23.45
C ILE A 238 -9.33 -10.54 -24.09
N ASN A 239 -8.90 -11.51 -23.29
CA ASN A 239 -8.22 -12.73 -23.74
C ASN A 239 -9.06 -13.53 -24.75
N ALA A 240 -10.38 -13.58 -24.57
CA ALA A 240 -11.28 -14.28 -25.48
C ALA A 240 -11.38 -13.64 -26.88
N ARG A 241 -10.98 -12.38 -27.05
CA ARG A 241 -11.22 -11.59 -28.28
C ARG A 241 -9.94 -11.08 -28.96
N VAL A 242 -8.86 -10.91 -28.19
CA VAL A 242 -7.58 -10.44 -28.72
C VAL A 242 -6.97 -11.45 -29.70
N ARG A 243 -6.28 -10.95 -30.72
CA ARG A 243 -5.54 -11.78 -31.68
C ARG A 243 -4.05 -11.49 -31.55
N CYS A 244 -3.31 -12.49 -31.08
CA CYS A 244 -1.87 -12.48 -30.93
C CYS A 244 -1.31 -13.87 -31.30
N VAL A 245 0.02 -14.02 -31.27
CA VAL A 245 0.67 -15.31 -31.49
C VAL A 245 0.47 -16.21 -30.27
N GLU A 246 0.63 -15.63 -29.08
CA GLU A 246 0.61 -16.34 -27.80
C GLU A 246 0.15 -15.39 -26.69
N VAL A 247 -0.47 -15.97 -25.66
CA VAL A 247 -0.89 -15.28 -24.44
C VAL A 247 -0.26 -16.02 -23.27
N ASP A 248 0.52 -15.32 -22.46
CA ASP A 248 1.09 -15.85 -21.22
C ASP A 248 0.39 -15.20 -20.02
N SER A 249 0.20 -16.00 -18.98
CA SER A 249 -0.24 -15.49 -17.68
C SER A 249 0.83 -14.60 -17.07
N ALA A 250 0.43 -13.50 -16.46
CA ALA A 250 1.34 -12.60 -15.74
C ALA A 250 0.72 -12.14 -14.42
N TYR A 251 1.57 -11.63 -13.54
CA TYR A 251 1.21 -11.05 -12.25
C TYR A 251 2.30 -10.04 -11.83
N PRO A 252 2.06 -9.17 -10.85
CA PRO A 252 3.07 -8.24 -10.35
C PRO A 252 4.39 -8.94 -10.03
N GLY A 253 5.49 -8.39 -10.56
CA GLY A 253 6.84 -8.97 -10.44
C GLY A 253 7.33 -9.71 -11.69
N VAL A 254 6.47 -10.26 -12.54
CA VAL A 254 6.88 -10.89 -13.81
C VAL A 254 7.58 -9.88 -14.74
N LEU A 255 7.10 -8.64 -14.78
CA LEU A 255 7.79 -7.56 -15.51
C LEU A 255 9.19 -7.29 -14.96
N GLY A 256 9.40 -7.44 -13.66
CA GLY A 256 10.72 -7.34 -13.04
C GLY A 256 11.69 -8.42 -13.53
N THR A 257 11.19 -9.64 -13.76
CA THR A 257 11.98 -10.72 -14.39
C THR A 257 12.30 -10.41 -15.85
N LEU A 258 11.35 -9.82 -16.60
CA LEU A 258 11.61 -9.38 -17.98
C LEU A 258 12.69 -8.30 -18.06
N LEU A 259 12.69 -7.32 -17.14
CA LEU A 259 13.72 -6.29 -17.04
C LEU A 259 15.12 -6.86 -16.77
N GLY A 260 15.22 -7.96 -16.04
CA GLY A 260 16.48 -8.65 -15.76
C GLY A 260 16.93 -9.60 -16.88
N ASN A 261 16.10 -9.87 -17.87
CA ASN A 261 16.38 -10.85 -18.92
C ASN A 261 17.18 -10.19 -20.06
N PRO A 262 18.41 -10.64 -20.37
CA PRO A 262 19.24 -10.03 -21.41
C PRO A 262 18.69 -10.21 -22.83
N ASN A 263 17.65 -11.03 -23.00
CA ASN A 263 17.01 -11.25 -24.29
C ASN A 263 15.88 -10.28 -24.59
N TRP A 264 15.38 -9.54 -23.60
CA TRP A 264 14.23 -8.64 -23.73
C TRP A 264 14.61 -7.22 -23.34
N GLU A 265 14.02 -6.24 -24.02
CA GLU A 265 14.16 -4.82 -23.70
C GLU A 265 12.77 -4.18 -23.61
N ILE A 266 12.53 -3.38 -22.58
CA ILE A 266 11.32 -2.54 -22.46
C ILE A 266 11.54 -1.29 -23.30
N THR A 267 10.65 -1.06 -24.26
CA THR A 267 10.76 0.01 -25.28
C THR A 267 9.86 1.21 -25.03
N GLY A 268 8.91 1.09 -24.09
CA GLY A 268 8.01 2.18 -23.70
C GLY A 268 6.77 1.69 -22.97
N TYR A 269 5.88 2.63 -22.67
CA TYR A 269 4.63 2.38 -21.93
C TYR A 269 3.42 2.95 -22.67
N ARG A 270 2.25 2.36 -22.43
CA ARG A 270 0.97 2.77 -22.98
C ARG A 270 -0.07 2.78 -21.89
N GLY A 271 -0.92 3.80 -21.86
CA GLY A 271 -2.00 3.88 -20.89
C GLY A 271 -3.31 4.36 -21.47
N THR A 272 -4.40 4.09 -20.74
CA THR A 272 -5.76 4.54 -21.04
C THR A 272 -6.49 4.90 -19.75
N GLY A 273 -7.57 5.68 -19.86
CA GLY A 273 -8.35 6.12 -18.70
C GLY A 273 -7.48 6.89 -17.72
N ALA A 274 -7.46 6.46 -16.45
CA ALA A 274 -6.64 7.05 -15.39
C ALA A 274 -5.13 7.08 -15.73
N PHE A 275 -4.64 6.12 -16.52
CA PHE A 275 -3.22 5.98 -16.86
C PHE A 275 -2.83 6.60 -18.20
N ALA A 276 -3.75 7.33 -18.86
CA ALA A 276 -3.47 7.92 -20.16
C ALA A 276 -2.27 8.89 -20.09
N PRO A 277 -1.29 8.81 -21.02
CA PRO A 277 -0.10 9.69 -21.00
C PRO A 277 -0.42 11.20 -21.00
N ASP A 278 -1.55 11.59 -21.58
CA ASP A 278 -2.03 12.97 -21.64
C ASP A 278 -2.79 13.44 -20.39
N ASN A 279 -3.05 12.54 -19.42
CA ASN A 279 -3.60 12.91 -18.12
C ASN A 279 -2.60 13.73 -17.27
N GLY A 280 -1.29 13.59 -17.52
CA GLY A 280 -0.24 14.36 -16.85
C GLY A 280 -0.02 14.03 -15.36
N ALA A 281 -0.67 12.97 -14.85
CA ALA A 281 -0.59 12.56 -13.46
C ALA A 281 0.61 11.64 -13.14
N TYR A 282 1.20 10.99 -14.15
CA TYR A 282 2.20 9.93 -13.98
C TYR A 282 3.33 10.06 -15.01
N GLU A 283 4.53 9.66 -14.61
CA GLU A 283 5.71 9.53 -15.48
C GLU A 283 6.04 8.04 -15.73
N GLU A 284 6.97 7.75 -16.66
CA GLU A 284 7.36 6.37 -16.99
C GLU A 284 7.83 5.55 -15.78
N ARG A 285 8.48 6.22 -14.83
CA ARG A 285 8.92 5.57 -13.59
C ARG A 285 7.73 5.08 -12.76
N ASP A 286 6.65 5.86 -12.69
CA ASP A 286 5.45 5.51 -11.95
C ASP A 286 4.76 4.32 -12.62
N TRP A 287 4.65 4.35 -13.95
CA TRP A 287 4.08 3.23 -14.71
C TRP A 287 4.85 1.93 -14.52
N LEU A 288 6.18 2.01 -14.50
CA LEU A 288 7.00 0.86 -14.19
C LEU A 288 6.70 0.30 -12.78
N GLN A 289 6.63 1.18 -11.77
CA GLN A 289 6.34 0.74 -10.41
C GLN A 289 4.95 0.10 -10.31
N MET A 290 3.93 0.69 -10.94
CA MET A 290 2.57 0.17 -10.97
C MET A 290 2.49 -1.24 -11.60
N LEU A 291 3.16 -1.47 -12.74
CA LEU A 291 3.14 -2.78 -13.41
C LEU A 291 3.97 -3.85 -12.68
N VAL A 292 4.99 -3.42 -11.93
CA VAL A 292 5.84 -4.31 -11.14
C VAL A 292 5.19 -4.62 -9.78
N GLY A 293 4.44 -3.67 -9.19
CA GLY A 293 3.66 -3.82 -7.97
C GLY A 293 4.46 -3.91 -6.66
N HIS A 294 5.77 -3.65 -6.69
CA HIS A 294 6.63 -3.76 -5.49
C HIS A 294 6.29 -2.70 -4.41
N ASP A 295 5.84 -1.51 -4.78
CA ASP A 295 5.56 -0.42 -3.83
C ASP A 295 4.17 -0.54 -3.16
N ARG A 296 3.37 -1.50 -3.61
CA ARG A 296 2.08 -1.88 -3.01
C ARG A 296 2.11 -3.25 -2.34
N GLY A 297 3.13 -4.06 -2.61
CA GLY A 297 3.22 -5.43 -2.11
C GLY A 297 2.32 -6.41 -2.88
N ASP A 298 1.82 -6.00 -4.05
CA ASP A 298 0.85 -6.73 -4.87
C ASP A 298 1.39 -8.06 -5.41
N GLY A 299 2.72 -8.23 -5.45
CA GLY A 299 3.33 -9.52 -5.77
C GLY A 299 3.29 -10.52 -4.61
N HIS A 300 2.84 -10.13 -3.41
CA HIS A 300 2.83 -10.92 -2.16
C HIS A 300 4.16 -11.46 -1.64
N PHE A 301 5.25 -11.38 -2.42
CA PHE A 301 6.58 -11.83 -2.00
C PHE A 301 7.64 -10.73 -2.04
N LYS A 302 7.35 -9.53 -2.55
CA LYS A 302 8.35 -8.46 -2.66
C LYS A 302 7.74 -7.10 -2.40
N TYR A 303 8.42 -6.31 -1.57
CA TYR A 303 8.06 -4.94 -1.27
C TYR A 303 9.27 -4.02 -1.31
N ILE A 304 9.12 -2.84 -1.92
CA ILE A 304 10.12 -1.78 -1.88
C ILE A 304 9.37 -0.46 -1.68
N GLY A 305 9.57 0.17 -0.53
CA GLY A 305 8.88 1.42 -0.22
C GLY A 305 9.69 2.32 0.68
N SER A 306 9.25 3.59 0.73
CA SER A 306 9.69 4.54 1.73
C SER A 306 8.53 5.39 2.20
N ALA A 307 8.54 5.75 3.48
CA ALA A 307 7.57 6.64 4.08
C ALA A 307 8.15 7.35 5.28
N ASN A 308 7.47 8.43 5.67
CA ASN A 308 7.74 9.15 6.88
C ASN A 308 6.57 8.96 7.86
N PRO A 309 6.80 8.51 9.10
CA PRO A 309 5.73 8.28 10.08
C PRO A 309 4.86 9.50 10.38
N ARG A 310 5.37 10.71 10.14
CA ARG A 310 4.64 11.98 10.36
C ARG A 310 3.62 12.27 9.26
N ILE A 311 3.76 11.65 8.08
CA ILE A 311 2.75 11.70 7.01
C ILE A 311 1.78 10.54 7.24
N THR A 312 0.86 10.69 8.20
CA THR A 312 0.06 9.59 8.77
C THR A 312 -0.69 8.74 7.74
N SER A 313 -1.31 9.37 6.73
CA SER A 313 -2.03 8.65 5.67
C SER A 313 -1.08 7.77 4.85
N ARG A 314 0.05 8.32 4.40
CA ARG A 314 1.06 7.57 3.66
C ARG A 314 1.70 6.48 4.52
N TRP A 315 1.98 6.78 5.81
CA TRP A 315 2.55 5.82 6.75
C TRP A 315 1.64 4.60 6.94
N ARG A 316 0.33 4.83 7.13
CA ARG A 316 -0.65 3.74 7.22
C ARG A 316 -0.61 2.84 5.98
N SER A 317 -0.72 3.44 4.79
CA SER A 317 -0.64 2.68 3.53
C SER A 317 0.70 1.96 3.37
N PHE A 318 1.82 2.58 3.76
CA PHE A 318 3.15 1.96 3.69
C PHE A 318 3.25 0.72 4.58
N VAL A 319 2.74 0.80 5.82
CA VAL A 319 2.68 -0.35 6.73
C VAL A 319 1.80 -1.44 6.13
N ASP A 320 0.57 -1.12 5.71
CA ASP A 320 -0.37 -2.12 5.17
C ASP A 320 0.21 -2.83 3.94
N GLN A 321 0.79 -2.09 3.00
CA GLN A 321 1.44 -2.64 1.79
C GLN A 321 2.65 -3.53 2.12
N ALA A 322 3.46 -3.14 3.10
CA ALA A 322 4.57 -3.97 3.56
C ALA A 322 4.06 -5.30 4.15
N MET A 323 2.98 -5.27 4.93
CA MET A 323 2.40 -6.46 5.55
C MET A 323 1.77 -7.40 4.51
N THR A 324 1.13 -6.87 3.46
CA THR A 324 0.65 -7.67 2.33
C THR A 324 1.76 -8.52 1.70
N SER A 325 2.98 -7.97 1.59
CA SER A 325 4.15 -8.69 1.05
C SER A 325 4.77 -9.72 2.01
N LEU A 326 4.34 -9.74 3.27
CA LEU A 326 4.75 -10.71 4.28
C LEU A 326 3.71 -11.82 4.47
N GLY A 327 2.67 -11.85 3.63
CA GLY A 327 1.69 -12.93 3.59
C GLY A 327 2.36 -14.30 3.54
N GLY A 328 1.86 -15.24 4.34
CA GLY A 328 2.45 -16.58 4.48
C GLY A 328 3.68 -16.65 5.41
N ASN A 329 4.15 -15.52 5.97
CA ASN A 329 5.25 -15.48 6.94
C ASN A 329 4.84 -14.73 8.24
N PRO A 330 4.12 -15.41 9.15
CA PRO A 330 3.59 -14.76 10.36
C PRO A 330 4.70 -14.27 11.31
N GLU A 331 5.88 -14.89 11.26
CA GLU A 331 7.02 -14.46 12.11
C GLU A 331 7.49 -13.08 11.66
N TRP A 332 7.87 -12.91 10.40
CA TRP A 332 8.31 -11.61 9.90
C TRP A 332 7.23 -10.54 9.90
N GLU A 333 5.95 -10.89 9.68
CA GLU A 333 4.87 -9.92 9.79
C GLU A 333 4.86 -9.25 11.18
N LEU A 334 4.93 -10.05 12.25
CA LEU A 334 4.99 -9.54 13.63
C LEU A 334 6.26 -8.72 13.89
N LEU A 335 7.43 -9.23 13.48
CA LEU A 335 8.71 -8.58 13.77
C LEU A 335 8.86 -7.24 13.03
N VAL A 336 8.48 -7.18 11.76
CA VAL A 336 8.57 -5.95 10.95
C VAL A 336 7.58 -4.92 11.47
N ARG A 337 6.34 -5.34 11.79
CA ARG A 337 5.33 -4.43 12.35
C ARG A 337 5.81 -3.80 13.66
N ALA A 338 6.32 -4.60 14.59
CA ALA A 338 6.82 -4.10 15.87
C ALA A 338 8.03 -3.17 15.71
N TRP A 339 8.92 -3.43 14.75
CA TRP A 339 10.02 -2.51 14.44
C TRP A 339 9.52 -1.19 13.86
N LEU A 340 8.56 -1.23 12.94
CA LEU A 340 7.94 -0.03 12.35
C LEU A 340 7.22 0.82 13.41
N GLU A 341 6.48 0.18 14.33
CA GLU A 341 5.81 0.85 15.46
C GLU A 341 6.83 1.55 16.37
N ARG A 342 7.89 0.85 16.79
CA ARG A 342 8.99 1.44 17.58
C ARG A 342 9.63 2.64 16.89
N VAL A 343 9.84 2.58 15.58
CA VAL A 343 10.40 3.69 14.80
C VAL A 343 9.43 4.88 14.75
N ALA A 344 8.13 4.62 14.56
CA ALA A 344 7.11 5.66 14.48
C ALA A 344 6.88 6.41 15.81
N GLU A 345 7.13 5.75 16.95
CA GLU A 345 7.07 6.37 18.28
C GLU A 345 8.14 7.45 18.49
N GLN A 346 9.25 7.38 17.76
CA GLN A 346 10.32 8.35 17.91
C GLN A 346 9.92 9.74 17.36
N PRO A 347 10.37 10.82 18.03
CA PRO A 347 10.07 12.18 17.58
C PRO A 347 10.89 12.55 16.33
N GLY A 348 10.38 13.50 15.57
CA GLY A 348 11.07 14.09 14.43
C GLY A 348 10.62 13.56 13.07
N ASP A 349 11.28 14.08 12.04
CA ASP A 349 11.06 13.78 10.63
C ASP A 349 11.92 12.57 10.23
N ILE A 350 11.33 11.37 10.29
CA ILE A 350 12.07 10.11 10.18
C ILE A 350 11.83 9.53 8.79
N ASP A 351 12.91 9.33 8.04
CA ASP A 351 12.83 8.66 6.74
C ASP A 351 13.01 7.16 6.91
N VAL A 352 11.96 6.39 6.62
CA VAL A 352 11.98 4.93 6.66
C VAL A 352 11.99 4.38 5.25
N VAL A 353 12.90 3.45 4.98
CA VAL A 353 13.00 2.69 3.73
C VAL A 353 12.94 1.21 4.07
N LEU A 354 12.12 0.47 3.34
CA LEU A 354 11.92 -0.96 3.54
C LEU A 354 12.06 -1.70 2.21
N TRP A 355 12.83 -2.78 2.24
CA TRP A 355 13.00 -3.74 1.16
C TRP A 355 12.72 -5.13 1.73
N ILE A 356 11.74 -5.81 1.18
CA ILE A 356 11.33 -7.16 1.58
C ILE A 356 11.39 -8.05 0.35
N TYR A 357 11.94 -9.25 0.54
CA TYR A 357 11.76 -10.37 -0.35
C TYR A 357 11.43 -11.61 0.49
N ASN A 358 10.19 -12.08 0.39
CA ASN A 358 9.57 -13.13 1.18
C ASN A 358 8.92 -14.15 0.23
N PRO A 359 9.72 -15.00 -0.45
CA PRO A 359 9.18 -15.92 -1.45
C PRO A 359 8.28 -17.02 -0.87
N CYS A 360 8.39 -17.33 0.42
CA CYS A 360 7.69 -18.45 1.07
C CYS A 360 7.78 -19.77 0.26
N ASP A 361 8.91 -19.97 -0.41
CA ASP A 361 9.23 -21.15 -1.21
C ASP A 361 10.74 -21.40 -1.22
N LEU A 362 11.19 -22.17 -0.23
CA LEU A 362 12.57 -22.61 -0.07
C LEU A 362 13.01 -23.52 -1.23
N ILE A 363 12.08 -24.27 -1.83
CA ILE A 363 12.39 -25.16 -2.96
C ILE A 363 12.72 -24.34 -4.20
N GLN A 364 11.94 -23.29 -4.49
CA GLN A 364 12.27 -22.31 -5.54
C GLN A 364 13.62 -21.65 -5.28
N THR A 365 13.87 -21.22 -4.04
CA THR A 365 15.14 -20.63 -3.63
C THR A 365 16.33 -21.54 -3.94
N VAL A 366 16.18 -22.84 -3.67
CA VAL A 366 17.21 -23.85 -3.97
C VAL A 366 17.34 -24.10 -5.47
N ILE A 367 16.24 -24.32 -6.19
CA ILE A 367 16.29 -24.72 -7.60
C ILE A 367 16.93 -23.64 -8.48
N TYR A 368 16.53 -22.39 -8.27
CA TYR A 368 17.00 -21.27 -9.10
C TYR A 368 18.21 -20.56 -8.50
N GLY A 369 18.33 -20.50 -7.17
CA GLY A 369 19.41 -19.77 -6.51
C GLY A 369 20.66 -20.61 -6.22
N TRP A 370 20.54 -21.90 -5.91
CA TRP A 370 21.69 -22.66 -5.41
C TRP A 370 22.68 -23.08 -6.52
N PRO A 371 24.02 -22.94 -6.30
CA PRO A 371 24.68 -22.27 -5.18
C PRO A 371 25.01 -20.78 -5.44
N ASP A 372 25.14 -20.39 -6.71
CA ASP A 372 25.83 -19.15 -7.11
C ASP A 372 24.92 -17.92 -7.03
N GLU A 373 23.62 -18.09 -7.23
CA GLU A 373 22.63 -17.02 -7.23
C GLU A 373 21.83 -16.91 -5.92
N LEU A 374 22.17 -17.69 -4.90
CA LEU A 374 21.36 -17.82 -3.68
C LEU A 374 21.07 -16.46 -3.02
N ALA A 375 22.00 -15.51 -3.06
CA ALA A 375 21.82 -14.18 -2.47
C ALA A 375 20.74 -13.32 -3.15
N GLN A 376 20.32 -13.69 -4.37
CA GLN A 376 19.23 -13.07 -5.11
C GLN A 376 17.88 -13.71 -4.78
N TRP A 377 17.89 -14.99 -4.40
CA TRP A 377 16.70 -15.82 -4.22
C TRP A 377 16.40 -16.15 -2.75
N GLU A 378 17.30 -15.87 -1.81
CA GLU A 378 17.06 -16.13 -0.40
C GLU A 378 16.10 -15.11 0.22
N PRO A 379 15.18 -15.55 1.10
CA PRO A 379 14.32 -14.65 1.86
C PRO A 379 15.16 -13.61 2.62
N ARG A 380 14.81 -12.32 2.49
CA ARG A 380 15.55 -11.25 3.14
C ARG A 380 14.70 -10.00 3.37
N ILE A 381 14.95 -9.33 4.49
CA ILE A 381 14.44 -7.99 4.79
C ILE A 381 15.61 -7.05 5.00
N LYS A 382 15.50 -5.83 4.50
CA LYS A 382 16.36 -4.70 4.86
C LYS A 382 15.47 -3.50 5.16
N ALA A 383 15.52 -3.02 6.38
CA ALA A 383 14.83 -1.80 6.79
C ALA A 383 15.85 -0.78 7.29
N VAL A 384 15.64 0.49 6.96
CA VAL A 384 16.49 1.59 7.41
C VAL A 384 15.60 2.73 7.85
N ALA A 385 15.75 3.17 9.09
CA ALA A 385 15.20 4.43 9.60
C ALA A 385 16.34 5.43 9.78
N ARG A 386 16.17 6.64 9.24
CA ARG A 386 17.11 7.76 9.39
C ARG A 386 16.45 8.86 10.19
N PHE A 387 17.11 9.30 11.25
CA PHE A 387 16.58 10.30 12.16
C PHE A 387 17.19 11.69 11.88
N PRO A 388 16.52 12.79 12.26
CA PRO A 388 17.00 14.15 12.01
C PRO A 388 18.37 14.49 12.62
N ASP A 389 18.73 13.85 13.74
CA ASP A 389 20.01 14.04 14.42
C ASP A 389 21.18 13.30 13.75
N GLY A 390 20.91 12.59 12.66
CA GLY A 390 21.89 11.79 11.92
C GLY A 390 22.08 10.38 12.46
N SER A 391 21.39 10.00 13.55
CA SER A 391 21.32 8.61 14.00
C SER A 391 20.53 7.76 13.00
N ARG A 392 20.68 6.44 13.10
CA ARG A 392 19.96 5.49 12.24
C ARG A 392 19.65 4.18 12.97
N SER A 393 18.58 3.53 12.54
CA SER A 393 18.30 2.12 12.87
C SER A 393 18.27 1.31 11.57
N VAL A 394 19.04 0.23 11.52
CA VAL A 394 19.10 -0.68 10.37
C VAL A 394 18.66 -2.06 10.82
N ALA A 395 17.54 -2.55 10.30
CA ALA A 395 17.08 -3.91 10.54
C ALA A 395 17.34 -4.83 9.34
N GLN A 396 17.66 -6.08 9.62
CA GLN A 396 17.90 -7.14 8.64
C GLN A 396 17.14 -8.40 9.05
N GLY A 397 16.25 -8.87 8.18
CA GLY A 397 15.59 -10.16 8.33
C GLY A 397 16.28 -11.22 7.49
N MET A 398 16.45 -12.42 8.04
CA MET A 398 17.02 -13.57 7.33
C MET A 398 16.46 -14.91 7.81
N LEU A 399 16.55 -15.93 6.96
CA LEU A 399 16.28 -17.32 7.32
C LEU A 399 17.57 -17.96 7.84
N CYS A 400 17.55 -18.47 9.07
CA CYS A 400 18.73 -19.00 9.75
C CYS A 400 18.43 -20.29 10.54
N ALA A 401 19.48 -21.02 10.91
CA ALA A 401 19.39 -22.18 11.78
C ALA A 401 20.15 -21.97 13.10
N ASN A 402 19.70 -22.64 14.15
CA ASN A 402 20.44 -22.77 15.42
C ASN A 402 21.28 -24.06 15.47
N SER A 403 21.37 -24.79 14.36
CA SER A 403 22.20 -25.98 14.19
C SER A 403 22.86 -25.96 12.81
N THR A 404 23.92 -26.74 12.61
CA THR A 404 24.51 -26.97 11.29
C THR A 404 23.76 -28.02 10.47
N GLY A 405 22.65 -28.56 10.99
CA GLY A 405 21.94 -29.73 10.45
C GLY A 405 22.05 -30.99 11.32
N GLY A 406 21.25 -32.00 10.99
CA GLY A 406 21.22 -33.34 11.59
C GLY A 406 20.57 -34.37 10.66
N ALA A 407 20.36 -35.59 11.17
CA ALA A 407 19.55 -36.60 10.49
C ALA A 407 18.13 -36.63 11.11
N PRO A 408 17.07 -36.83 10.30
CA PRO A 408 17.06 -36.90 8.84
C PRO A 408 17.49 -35.59 8.14
N GLY A 409 18.01 -35.71 6.91
CA GLY A 409 18.59 -34.59 6.16
C GLY A 409 17.59 -33.80 5.32
N PHE A 410 18.10 -32.81 4.57
CA PHE A 410 17.31 -31.89 3.73
C PHE A 410 16.38 -32.63 2.77
N HIS A 411 16.92 -33.57 1.98
CA HIS A 411 16.17 -34.29 0.95
C HIS A 411 15.01 -35.09 1.55
N HIS A 412 15.21 -35.70 2.73
CA HIS A 412 14.18 -36.46 3.40
C HIS A 412 12.94 -35.61 3.71
N TYR A 413 13.14 -34.44 4.36
CA TYR A 413 12.03 -33.58 4.72
C TYR A 413 11.33 -32.96 3.51
N VAL A 414 12.06 -32.68 2.42
CA VAL A 414 11.41 -32.23 1.17
C VAL A 414 10.44 -33.28 0.63
N HIS A 415 10.82 -34.56 0.62
CA HIS A 415 9.90 -35.63 0.19
C HIS A 415 8.78 -35.91 1.20
N GLU A 416 8.98 -35.68 2.50
CA GLU A 416 7.86 -35.77 3.45
C GLU A 416 6.79 -34.71 3.17
N VAL A 417 7.22 -33.47 2.89
CA VAL A 417 6.32 -32.33 2.67
C VAL A 417 5.69 -32.36 1.29
N TYR A 418 6.52 -32.48 0.24
CA TYR A 418 6.06 -32.36 -1.14
C TYR A 418 5.88 -33.69 -1.85
N ARG A 419 6.40 -34.82 -1.34
CA ARG A 419 6.42 -36.14 -2.02
C ARG A 419 7.22 -36.20 -3.32
N ASP A 420 6.94 -35.32 -4.27
CA ASP A 420 7.54 -35.27 -5.61
C ASP A 420 7.48 -33.84 -6.22
N PRO A 421 8.18 -33.59 -7.35
CA PRO A 421 8.17 -32.27 -8.01
C PRO A 421 6.79 -31.82 -8.51
N VAL A 422 5.90 -32.75 -8.88
CA VAL A 422 4.57 -32.43 -9.41
C VAL A 422 3.68 -31.86 -8.31
N SER A 423 3.76 -32.42 -7.12
CA SER A 423 3.04 -31.96 -5.95
C SER A 423 3.49 -30.56 -5.52
N TRP A 424 4.79 -30.26 -5.53
CA TRP A 424 5.29 -28.89 -5.32
C TRP A 424 4.81 -27.91 -6.40
N MET A 425 4.83 -28.29 -7.69
CA MET A 425 4.25 -27.45 -8.74
C MET A 425 2.76 -27.20 -8.52
N THR A 426 2.02 -28.21 -8.06
CA THR A 426 0.59 -28.11 -7.79
C THR A 426 0.30 -27.11 -6.68
N THR A 427 1.05 -27.14 -5.57
CA THR A 427 0.90 -26.13 -4.49
C THR A 427 1.30 -24.74 -4.95
N ARG A 428 2.25 -24.61 -5.90
CA ARG A 428 2.66 -23.30 -6.46
C ARG A 428 1.57 -22.71 -7.32
N TYR A 429 1.06 -23.47 -8.27
CA TYR A 429 -0.03 -23.00 -9.13
C TYR A 429 -1.34 -22.79 -8.38
N GLY A 430 -1.56 -23.54 -7.28
CA GLY A 430 -2.71 -23.35 -6.40
C GLY A 430 -2.52 -22.29 -5.31
N GLY A 431 -1.43 -21.49 -5.32
CA GLY A 431 -1.24 -20.38 -4.36
C GLY A 431 -1.07 -20.78 -2.89
N THR A 432 -0.82 -22.05 -2.59
CA THR A 432 -0.79 -22.61 -1.21
C THR A 432 0.60 -23.08 -0.78
N THR A 433 1.64 -22.81 -1.58
CA THR A 433 3.01 -23.28 -1.31
C THR A 433 3.55 -22.81 0.03
N TRP A 434 3.21 -21.60 0.46
CA TRP A 434 3.65 -21.07 1.75
C TRP A 434 3.27 -21.97 2.95
N ILE A 435 2.15 -22.70 2.88
CA ILE A 435 1.72 -23.63 3.94
C ILE A 435 2.72 -24.79 4.06
N SER A 436 3.02 -25.42 2.92
CA SER A 436 3.99 -26.51 2.84
C SER A 436 5.41 -26.03 3.15
N ASP A 437 5.77 -24.83 2.69
CA ASP A 437 7.07 -24.23 2.96
C ASP A 437 7.31 -23.97 4.44
N LEU A 438 6.32 -23.43 5.16
CA LEU A 438 6.42 -23.24 6.61
C LEU A 438 6.63 -24.57 7.36
N ASP A 439 5.97 -25.66 6.94
CA ASP A 439 6.20 -26.99 7.52
C ASP A 439 7.63 -27.48 7.24
N LEU A 440 8.12 -27.31 6.00
CA LEU A 440 9.48 -27.66 5.61
C LEU A 440 10.53 -26.88 6.41
N VAL A 441 10.41 -25.56 6.47
CA VAL A 441 11.29 -24.66 7.23
C VAL A 441 11.39 -25.11 8.69
N ARG A 442 10.25 -25.41 9.32
CA ARG A 442 10.21 -25.90 10.71
C ARG A 442 10.88 -27.26 10.89
N ARG A 443 10.62 -28.22 10.00
CA ARG A 443 11.24 -29.56 10.05
C ARG A 443 12.76 -29.52 9.88
N LEU A 444 13.26 -28.58 9.07
CA LEU A 444 14.68 -28.34 8.88
C LEU A 444 15.34 -27.60 10.05
N GLY A 445 14.55 -27.13 11.03
CA GLY A 445 15.06 -26.32 12.13
C GLY A 445 15.49 -24.91 11.71
N LEU A 446 15.02 -24.44 10.55
CA LEU A 446 15.19 -23.09 10.07
C LEU A 446 14.14 -22.17 10.71
N ARG A 447 14.49 -20.91 10.92
CA ARG A 447 13.63 -19.89 11.53
C ARG A 447 13.84 -18.52 10.90
N TYR A 448 12.77 -17.75 10.79
CA TYR A 448 12.86 -16.37 10.36
C TYR A 448 13.27 -15.51 11.56
N MET A 449 14.42 -14.84 11.44
CA MET A 449 14.97 -13.97 12.46
C MET A 449 15.07 -12.55 11.93
N MET A 450 14.98 -11.56 12.82
CA MET A 450 15.33 -10.17 12.51
C MET A 450 16.34 -9.63 13.51
N LEU A 451 17.35 -8.94 13.00
CA LEU A 451 18.38 -8.26 13.78
C LEU A 451 18.29 -6.77 13.47
N ASP A 452 18.48 -5.89 14.46
CA ASP A 452 18.67 -4.47 14.21
C ASP A 452 19.98 -3.95 14.79
N LEU A 453 20.45 -2.87 14.20
CA LEU A 453 21.58 -2.09 14.67
C LEU A 453 21.14 -0.64 14.79
N ALA A 454 21.22 -0.08 16.00
CA ALA A 454 21.02 1.34 16.25
C ALA A 454 22.38 2.04 16.41
N SER A 455 22.60 3.07 15.59
CA SER A 455 23.81 3.90 15.63
C SER A 455 23.40 5.33 15.95
N ASP A 456 24.02 5.95 16.96
CA ASP A 456 23.80 7.36 17.34
C ASP A 456 24.61 8.34 16.47
N HIS A 457 25.15 7.85 15.35
CA HIS A 457 25.99 8.61 14.44
C HIS A 457 25.73 8.26 12.97
N PRO A 458 26.04 9.17 12.03
CA PRO A 458 25.85 8.93 10.60
C PRO A 458 26.92 8.01 9.98
N GLY A 459 28.00 7.71 10.71
CA GLY A 459 29.12 6.88 10.25
C GLY A 459 28.77 5.41 9.99
N PRO A 460 29.70 4.59 9.46
CA PRO A 460 29.49 3.14 9.33
C PRO A 460 29.29 2.47 10.70
N PRO A 461 28.71 1.26 10.77
CA PRO A 461 28.51 0.53 12.02
C PRO A 461 29.77 0.48 12.88
N ALA A 462 29.64 0.86 14.15
CA ALA A 462 30.72 0.81 15.12
C ALA A 462 30.52 -0.37 16.10
N PRO A 463 31.59 -0.92 16.71
CA PRO A 463 31.47 -2.01 17.69
C PRO A 463 30.58 -1.67 18.90
N GLU A 464 30.53 -0.40 19.28
CA GLU A 464 29.72 0.15 20.37
C GLU A 464 28.25 0.36 20.02
N ASP A 465 27.88 0.26 18.75
CA ASP A 465 26.48 0.39 18.32
C ASP A 465 25.61 -0.68 18.96
N GLU A 466 24.41 -0.29 19.38
CA GLU A 466 23.46 -1.18 20.02
C GLU A 466 22.94 -2.19 19.00
N ARG A 467 23.02 -3.48 19.35
CA ARG A 467 22.46 -4.58 18.56
C ARG A 467 21.17 -5.04 19.20
N GLY A 468 20.12 -5.19 18.41
CA GLY A 468 18.90 -5.84 18.85
C GLY A 468 18.68 -7.18 18.15
N LEU A 469 18.21 -8.16 18.91
CA LEU A 469 17.70 -9.43 18.42
C LEU A 469 16.18 -9.43 18.57
N TRP A 470 15.47 -9.59 17.46
CA TRP A 470 14.01 -9.66 17.42
C TRP A 470 13.55 -11.10 17.21
N LEU A 471 12.65 -11.55 18.07
CA LEU A 471 12.09 -12.91 18.06
C LEU A 471 10.59 -12.86 18.31
N VAL A 472 9.88 -13.91 17.87
CA VAL A 472 8.48 -14.10 18.23
C VAL A 472 8.41 -15.04 19.44
N GLU A 473 7.85 -14.55 20.53
CA GLU A 473 7.64 -15.29 21.78
C GLU A 473 6.16 -15.19 22.17
N ASP A 474 5.53 -16.35 22.44
CA ASP A 474 4.11 -16.43 22.81
C ASP A 474 3.16 -15.66 21.85
N GLY A 475 3.51 -15.62 20.56
CA GLY A 475 2.75 -14.92 19.52
C GLY A 475 2.93 -13.40 19.50
N GLN A 476 3.92 -12.86 20.20
CA GLN A 476 4.27 -11.44 20.21
C GLN A 476 5.71 -11.21 19.80
N ALA A 477 6.00 -10.06 19.21
CA ALA A 477 7.37 -9.66 18.91
C ALA A 477 8.07 -9.16 20.17
N ALA A 478 9.25 -9.71 20.46
CA ALA A 478 10.14 -9.30 21.55
C ALA A 478 11.48 -8.83 20.97
N ARG A 479 12.05 -7.77 21.56
CA ARG A 479 13.38 -7.26 21.21
C ARG A 479 14.31 -7.35 22.41
N TYR A 480 15.46 -7.98 22.23
CA TYR A 480 16.55 -8.04 23.20
C TYR A 480 17.66 -7.10 22.78
N SER A 481 18.02 -6.12 23.61
CA SER A 481 19.15 -5.22 23.34
C SER A 481 20.46 -5.82 23.82
N SER A 482 21.57 -5.63 23.10
CA SER A 482 22.92 -5.95 23.57
C SER A 482 23.31 -5.22 24.85
N ASN A 483 22.56 -4.18 25.24
CA ASN A 483 22.71 -3.48 26.51
C ASN A 483 22.00 -4.20 27.68
N ASP A 484 21.13 -5.17 27.39
CA ASP A 484 20.36 -5.93 28.37
C ASP A 484 21.09 -7.23 28.77
N PRO A 485 21.02 -7.66 30.04
CA PRO A 485 21.66 -8.89 30.51
C PRO A 485 21.17 -10.16 29.79
N GLU A 486 19.92 -10.18 29.36
CA GLU A 486 19.28 -11.36 28.75
C GLU A 486 19.76 -11.63 27.32
N PHE A 487 20.29 -10.61 26.64
CA PHE A 487 20.67 -10.71 25.23
C PHE A 487 21.65 -11.84 24.94
N PHE A 488 22.70 -12.00 25.74
CA PHE A 488 23.70 -13.04 25.49
C PHE A 488 23.12 -14.44 25.64
N MET A 489 22.23 -14.64 26.61
CA MET A 489 21.55 -15.91 26.82
C MET A 489 20.61 -16.20 25.63
N THR A 490 19.77 -15.24 25.25
CA THR A 490 18.86 -15.38 24.11
C THR A 490 19.62 -15.59 22.80
N TRP A 491 20.71 -14.87 22.58
CA TRP A 491 21.61 -15.05 21.44
C TRP A 491 22.16 -16.48 21.39
N GLN A 492 22.68 -17.00 22.50
CA GLN A 492 23.21 -18.36 22.56
C GLN A 492 22.15 -19.44 22.30
N LEU A 493 20.91 -19.24 22.76
CA LEU A 493 19.82 -20.20 22.54
C LEU A 493 19.33 -20.23 21.09
N ASN A 494 19.47 -19.11 20.38
CA ASN A 494 18.96 -18.94 19.02
C ASN A 494 20.07 -19.02 17.95
N THR A 495 21.31 -19.32 18.34
CA THR A 495 22.45 -19.46 17.42
C THR A 495 23.22 -20.74 17.70
N TYR A 496 23.94 -21.26 16.70
CA TYR A 496 24.73 -22.47 16.87
C TYR A 496 26.10 -22.11 17.46
N GLY A 497 26.33 -22.44 18.73
CA GLY A 497 27.59 -22.15 19.41
C GLY A 497 27.91 -20.64 19.46
N GLY A 498 26.88 -19.79 19.56
CA GLY A 498 27.03 -18.34 19.54
C GLY A 498 27.22 -17.73 18.16
N LYS A 499 27.09 -18.52 17.09
CA LYS A 499 27.21 -18.08 15.69
C LYS A 499 25.92 -18.31 14.92
N LEU A 500 25.50 -17.29 14.19
CA LEU A 500 24.37 -17.40 13.28
C LEU A 500 24.74 -18.33 12.13
N VAL A 501 23.94 -19.38 11.91
CA VAL A 501 24.09 -20.26 10.74
C VAL A 501 23.16 -19.75 9.67
N THR A 502 23.72 -19.16 8.62
CA THR A 502 22.97 -18.65 7.47
C THR A 502 22.36 -19.79 6.65
N LEU A 503 21.33 -19.49 5.86
CA LEU A 503 20.75 -20.47 4.93
C LEU A 503 21.83 -21.10 4.02
N ARG A 504 22.78 -20.29 3.52
CA ARG A 504 23.90 -20.78 2.71
C ARG A 504 24.74 -21.82 3.46
N GLU A 505 25.13 -21.53 4.70
CA GLU A 505 25.95 -22.45 5.50
C GLU A 505 25.17 -23.73 5.80
N PHE A 506 23.88 -23.63 6.13
CA PHE A 506 23.01 -24.77 6.35
C PHE A 506 22.89 -25.67 5.10
N LEU A 507 22.56 -25.10 3.94
CA LEU A 507 22.45 -25.83 2.68
C LEU A 507 23.80 -26.45 2.26
N THR A 508 24.92 -25.81 2.60
CA THR A 508 26.27 -26.34 2.33
C THR A 508 26.52 -27.66 3.07
N THR A 509 26.00 -27.82 4.30
CA THR A 509 26.08 -29.10 5.01
C THR A 509 25.41 -30.23 4.23
N TYR A 510 24.31 -29.92 3.54
CA TYR A 510 23.52 -30.87 2.74
C TYR A 510 23.81 -30.81 1.24
N ARG A 511 24.95 -30.26 0.81
CA ARG A 511 25.23 -29.95 -0.60
C ARG A 511 24.91 -31.07 -1.59
N TYR A 512 25.17 -32.33 -1.23
CA TYR A 512 24.92 -33.48 -2.11
C TYR A 512 23.42 -33.77 -2.25
N GLU A 513 22.68 -33.70 -1.15
CA GLU A 513 21.23 -33.82 -1.13
C GLU A 513 20.57 -32.69 -1.91
N VAL A 514 20.99 -31.44 -1.66
CA VAL A 514 20.48 -30.24 -2.33
C VAL A 514 20.72 -30.29 -3.85
N ASN A 515 21.93 -30.70 -4.28
CA ASN A 515 22.23 -30.83 -5.71
C ASN A 515 21.43 -31.95 -6.38
N THR A 516 21.22 -33.07 -5.69
CA THR A 516 20.42 -34.19 -6.22
C THR A 516 18.97 -33.75 -6.41
N LEU A 517 18.39 -33.10 -5.39
CA LEU A 517 17.03 -32.58 -5.42
C LEU A 517 16.85 -31.56 -6.56
N ARG A 518 17.81 -30.65 -6.72
CA ARG A 518 17.76 -29.65 -7.80
C ARG A 518 17.70 -30.30 -9.18
N ILE A 519 18.48 -31.36 -9.43
CA ILE A 519 18.45 -32.10 -10.71
C ILE A 519 17.08 -32.78 -10.89
N GLU A 520 16.57 -33.44 -9.85
CA GLU A 520 15.26 -34.09 -9.89
C GLU A 520 14.14 -33.10 -10.24
N TYR A 521 14.11 -31.97 -9.55
CA TYR A 521 13.06 -30.97 -9.73
C TYR A 521 13.18 -30.23 -11.07
N LEU A 522 14.39 -29.88 -11.53
CA LEU A 522 14.58 -29.27 -12.86
C LEU A 522 14.13 -30.22 -13.98
N ASN A 523 14.51 -31.50 -13.91
CA ASN A 523 14.09 -32.50 -14.89
C ASN A 523 12.57 -32.77 -14.83
N GLY A 524 11.95 -32.67 -13.65
CA GLY A 524 10.50 -32.81 -13.49
C GLY A 524 9.71 -31.62 -14.04
N VAL A 525 10.30 -30.42 -14.07
CA VAL A 525 9.71 -29.20 -14.64
C VAL A 525 9.77 -29.21 -16.18
N ASP A 526 10.82 -29.77 -16.79
CA ASP A 526 11.01 -29.90 -18.24
C ASP A 526 10.02 -30.86 -18.94
N VAL A 527 9.23 -31.65 -18.20
CA VAL A 527 8.24 -32.57 -18.79
C VAL A 527 6.96 -31.83 -19.25
N ARG A 528 6.85 -30.52 -19.01
CA ARG A 528 5.71 -29.68 -19.45
C ARG A 528 6.12 -28.24 -19.81
N LEU A 529 7.11 -28.08 -20.69
CA LEU A 529 7.22 -26.88 -21.53
C LEU A 529 6.81 -27.24 -22.96
#